data_AF-A0A6P5GDD0-F1
#
_entry.id   AF-A0A6P5GDD0-F1
#
_cell.length_a   1.000
_cell.length_b   1.000
_cell.length_c   1.000
_cell.angle_alpha   90.00
_cell.angle_beta   90.00
_cell.angle_gamma   90.00
#
_symmetry.space_group_name_H-M   'P 1'
#
loop_
_entity.id
_entity.type
_entity.pdbx_description
1 polymer ?
#
loop_
_entity_poly.entity_id
_entity_poly.type
_entity_poly.pdbx_seq_one_letter_code
_entity_poly.pdbx_strand_id
1 'polypeptide(L)'
;MAAAAAAAAAAAAPHLPEDIALSIVSLLDVVDVCALGSCSRFWRGICGADCVWAELYERRWPKSAASGDGAAGFGGGGRGGGGGGGECSGDGGVDEALLVPTQGWKALYVNKHRKVATAISGVVEFVGQWSQNESLEIGNHLKAICYLNSLKIGFKDVQFFLFTRKHTVLLNLIGLHYSIIWLEILPEKVMEALLNRQISERQVCVSWFKLGRWFYGFRLHDEQRSKRVSLGELTMGPEEEVLGVLNRGAVHEVLRVQITSAK
;
A
#
# COMPACT_ATOMS: atom_id res chain seq x y z
N MET A 1 -23.07 -16.83 49.49
CA MET A 1 -24.31 -16.91 48.69
C MET A 1 -24.45 -15.81 47.63
N ALA A 2 -23.93 -14.58 47.83
CA ALA A 2 -24.04 -13.50 46.83
C ALA A 2 -23.29 -13.74 45.50
N ALA A 3 -22.19 -14.52 45.51
CA ALA A 3 -21.44 -14.84 44.29
C ALA A 3 -22.18 -15.82 43.35
N ALA A 4 -23.02 -16.70 43.89
CA ALA A 4 -23.81 -17.65 43.10
C ALA A 4 -25.02 -16.98 42.43
N ALA A 5 -25.60 -15.96 43.07
CA ALA A 5 -26.70 -15.18 42.52
C ALA A 5 -26.27 -14.28 41.34
N ALA A 6 -25.05 -13.73 41.37
CA ALA A 6 -24.50 -12.97 40.24
C ALA A 6 -24.17 -13.87 39.02
N ALA A 7 -23.76 -15.12 39.25
CA ALA A 7 -23.56 -16.11 38.20
C ALA A 7 -24.91 -16.58 37.60
N ALA A 8 -25.95 -16.73 38.41
CA ALA A 8 -27.29 -17.10 37.97
C ALA A 8 -28.02 -15.95 37.24
N ALA A 9 -27.80 -14.69 37.62
CA ALA A 9 -28.38 -13.52 36.95
C ALA A 9 -27.71 -13.21 35.59
N ALA A 10 -26.44 -13.59 35.40
CA ALA A 10 -25.77 -13.54 34.10
C ALA A 10 -26.28 -14.62 33.11
N ALA A 11 -26.98 -15.64 33.60
CA ALA A 11 -27.58 -16.70 32.79
C ALA A 11 -28.94 -16.32 32.17
N ALA A 12 -29.48 -15.13 32.49
CA ALA A 12 -30.83 -14.70 32.06
C ALA A 12 -30.85 -13.54 31.05
N ALA A 13 -29.70 -13.10 30.54
CA ALA A 13 -29.69 -12.25 29.35
C ALA A 13 -29.99 -13.13 28.12
N PRO A 14 -30.81 -12.68 27.15
CA PRO A 14 -30.88 -13.33 25.86
C PRO A 14 -29.49 -13.21 25.22
N HIS A 15 -28.65 -14.22 25.45
CA HIS A 15 -27.33 -14.29 24.84
C HIS A 15 -27.56 -14.41 23.35
N LEU A 16 -27.03 -13.44 22.61
CA LEU A 16 -27.02 -13.46 21.17
C LEU A 16 -26.41 -14.81 20.73
N PRO A 17 -27.08 -15.57 19.85
CA PRO A 17 -26.50 -16.79 19.30
C PRO A 17 -25.08 -16.53 18.75
N GLU A 18 -24.15 -17.44 19.03
CA GLU A 18 -22.72 -17.25 18.71
C GLU A 18 -22.48 -17.06 17.21
N ASP A 19 -23.29 -17.70 16.36
CA ASP A 19 -23.28 -17.57 14.90
C ASP A 19 -23.65 -16.16 14.45
N ILE A 20 -24.63 -15.53 15.08
CA ILE A 20 -25.00 -14.14 14.80
C ILE A 20 -23.91 -13.20 15.33
N ALA A 21 -23.36 -13.48 16.52
CA ALA A 21 -22.25 -12.71 17.07
C ALA A 21 -21.02 -12.74 16.14
N LEU A 22 -20.65 -13.92 15.64
CA LEU A 22 -19.56 -14.08 14.66
C LEU A 22 -19.84 -13.32 13.36
N SER A 23 -21.08 -13.40 12.85
CA SER A 23 -21.48 -12.66 11.65
C SER A 23 -21.33 -11.15 11.82
N ILE A 24 -21.66 -10.61 13.00
CA ILE A 24 -21.44 -9.18 13.31
C ILE A 24 -19.94 -8.88 13.31
N VAL A 25 -19.12 -9.68 14.00
CA VAL A 25 -17.68 -9.45 14.13
C VAL A 25 -16.95 -9.54 12.78
N SER A 26 -17.35 -10.43 11.87
CA SER A 26 -16.79 -10.55 10.52
C SER A 26 -16.94 -9.27 9.68
N LEU A 27 -17.98 -8.47 9.93
CA LEU A 27 -18.19 -7.20 9.24
C LEU A 27 -17.27 -6.08 9.75
N LEU A 28 -16.82 -6.17 11.01
CA LEU A 28 -16.08 -5.13 11.70
C LEU A 28 -14.62 -5.02 11.23
N ASP A 29 -14.04 -3.84 11.34
CA ASP A 29 -12.61 -3.65 11.14
C ASP A 29 -11.81 -4.04 12.39
N VAL A 30 -10.48 -4.06 12.31
CA VAL A 30 -9.64 -4.52 13.44
C VAL A 30 -9.78 -3.63 14.66
N VAL A 31 -10.04 -2.34 14.48
CA VAL A 31 -10.19 -1.39 15.58
C VAL A 31 -11.48 -1.69 16.34
N ASP A 32 -12.57 -1.88 15.60
CA ASP A 32 -13.89 -2.19 16.14
C ASP A 32 -13.93 -3.59 16.77
N VAL A 33 -13.27 -4.59 16.18
CA VAL A 33 -13.12 -5.93 16.78
C VAL A 33 -12.38 -5.84 18.13
N CYS A 34 -11.33 -5.03 18.23
CA CYS A 34 -10.60 -4.84 19.47
C CYS A 34 -11.42 -4.07 20.53
N ALA A 35 -12.18 -3.05 20.10
CA ALA A 35 -13.06 -2.28 20.97
C ALA A 35 -14.19 -3.17 21.53
N LEU A 36 -14.88 -3.90 20.66
CA LEU A 36 -15.98 -4.80 21.02
C LEU A 36 -15.51 -5.93 21.95
N GLY A 37 -14.35 -6.54 21.65
CA GLY A 37 -13.74 -7.56 22.51
C GLY A 37 -13.35 -7.03 23.91
N SER A 38 -13.23 -5.72 24.08
CA SER A 38 -12.96 -5.09 25.37
C SER A 38 -14.23 -4.83 26.19
N CYS A 39 -15.41 -4.85 25.57
CA CYS A 39 -16.69 -4.54 26.22
C CYS A 39 -17.20 -5.64 27.17
N SER A 40 -16.98 -6.92 26.86
CA SER A 40 -17.46 -8.03 27.71
C SER A 40 -16.64 -9.30 27.55
N ARG A 41 -16.78 -10.26 28.49
CA ARG A 41 -16.12 -11.58 28.38
C ARG A 41 -16.65 -12.39 27.20
N PHE A 42 -17.95 -12.28 26.91
CA PHE A 42 -18.60 -12.91 25.75
C PHE A 42 -17.94 -12.42 24.45
N TRP A 43 -17.92 -11.10 24.23
CA TRP A 43 -17.31 -10.52 23.03
C TRP A 43 -15.80 -10.75 22.96
N ARG A 44 -15.10 -10.80 24.10
CA ARG A 44 -13.68 -11.16 24.12
C ARG A 44 -13.41 -12.55 23.56
N GLY A 45 -14.28 -13.52 23.85
CA GLY A 45 -14.20 -14.87 23.29
C GLY A 45 -14.43 -14.85 21.78
N ILE A 46 -15.52 -14.25 21.34
CA ILE A 46 -15.90 -14.18 19.91
C ILE A 46 -14.86 -13.40 19.09
N CYS A 47 -14.45 -12.21 19.53
CA CYS A 47 -13.42 -11.39 18.87
C CYS A 47 -12.01 -12.00 18.95
N GLY A 48 -11.82 -12.97 19.83
CA GLY A 48 -10.59 -13.76 19.95
C GLY A 48 -10.56 -14.99 19.04
N ALA A 49 -11.68 -15.34 18.40
CA ALA A 49 -11.79 -16.54 17.59
C ALA A 49 -10.88 -16.48 16.36
N ASP A 50 -10.20 -17.59 16.06
CA ASP A 50 -9.21 -17.65 14.98
C ASP A 50 -9.83 -17.40 13.60
N CYS A 51 -11.09 -17.80 13.37
CA CYS A 51 -11.80 -17.54 12.13
C CYS A 51 -11.96 -16.04 11.83
N VAL A 52 -12.22 -15.22 12.86
CA VAL A 52 -12.30 -13.75 12.73
C VAL A 52 -10.96 -13.20 12.25
N TRP A 53 -9.86 -13.63 12.87
CA TRP A 53 -8.53 -13.14 12.51
C TRP A 53 -8.04 -13.67 11.15
N ALA A 54 -8.46 -14.87 10.75
CA ALA A 54 -8.22 -15.41 9.42
C ALA A 54 -8.91 -14.55 8.34
N GLU A 55 -10.18 -14.22 8.54
CA GLU A 55 -10.93 -13.35 7.62
C GLU A 55 -10.34 -11.93 7.58
N LEU A 56 -10.00 -11.35 8.74
CA LEU A 56 -9.33 -10.05 8.80
C LEU A 56 -7.98 -10.05 8.09
N TYR A 57 -7.23 -11.16 8.16
CA TYR A 57 -5.96 -11.32 7.48
C TYR A 57 -6.15 -11.35 5.95
N GLU A 58 -7.03 -12.21 5.44
CA GLU A 58 -7.31 -12.34 4.00
C GLU A 58 -7.91 -11.04 3.43
N ARG A 59 -8.80 -10.36 4.17
CA ARG A 59 -9.40 -9.08 3.74
C ARG A 59 -8.42 -7.90 3.74
N ARG A 60 -7.27 -8.03 4.41
CA ARG A 60 -6.22 -6.99 4.45
C ARG A 60 -5.08 -7.28 3.49
N TRP A 61 -4.67 -8.55 3.41
CA TRP A 61 -3.63 -9.05 2.52
C TRP A 61 -4.17 -10.22 1.72
N PRO A 62 -5.07 -9.96 0.75
CA PRO A 62 -5.57 -11.01 -0.10
C PRO A 62 -4.38 -11.67 -0.79
N LYS A 63 -4.40 -13.00 -0.87
CA LYS A 63 -3.50 -13.70 -1.77
C LYS A 63 -3.69 -13.06 -3.13
N SER A 64 -2.64 -12.46 -3.67
CA SER A 64 -2.67 -11.87 -5.01
C SER A 64 -3.23 -12.96 -5.92
N ALA A 65 -4.47 -12.77 -6.39
CA ALA A 65 -5.03 -13.65 -7.40
C ALA A 65 -4.00 -13.60 -8.53
N ALA A 66 -3.36 -14.74 -8.80
CA ALA A 66 -2.56 -14.87 -10.00
C ALA A 66 -3.50 -14.45 -11.14
N SER A 67 -3.18 -13.34 -11.78
CA SER A 67 -3.92 -12.86 -12.95
C SER A 67 -3.88 -13.95 -14.00
N GLY A 68 -4.93 -14.77 -14.03
CA GLY A 68 -5.27 -15.69 -15.10
C GLY A 68 -6.31 -15.01 -15.99
N ASP A 69 -6.12 -15.21 -17.29
CA ASP A 69 -6.93 -14.79 -18.44
C ASP A 69 -6.71 -13.33 -18.89
N GLY A 70 -6.29 -13.02 -20.13
CA GLY A 70 -6.08 -13.82 -21.32
C GLY A 70 -5.51 -12.95 -22.47
N ALA A 71 -4.99 -13.63 -23.47
CA ALA A 71 -4.10 -13.15 -24.54
C ALA A 71 -4.61 -12.04 -25.49
N ALA A 72 -3.69 -11.16 -25.89
CA ALA A 72 -3.37 -10.79 -27.28
C ALA A 72 -2.11 -9.88 -27.21
N GLY A 73 -0.99 -10.07 -27.91
CA GLY A 73 -0.63 -10.93 -29.01
C GLY A 73 0.42 -10.16 -29.80
N PHE A 74 1.71 -10.44 -29.57
CA PHE A 74 2.76 -10.11 -30.53
C PHE A 74 3.87 -11.15 -30.43
N GLY A 75 3.72 -12.21 -31.24
CA GLY A 75 4.88 -12.89 -31.82
C GLY A 75 5.60 -11.94 -32.79
N GLY A 76 6.86 -12.13 -33.14
CA GLY A 76 7.82 -13.18 -32.83
C GLY A 76 9.07 -12.97 -33.70
N GLY A 77 10.17 -13.60 -33.28
CA GLY A 77 11.39 -13.81 -34.06
C GLY A 77 12.51 -12.82 -33.74
N GLY A 78 13.70 -13.22 -33.28
CA GLY A 78 14.28 -14.54 -33.06
C GLY A 78 15.81 -14.47 -33.29
N ARG A 79 16.53 -15.37 -32.61
CA ARG A 79 17.97 -15.75 -32.73
C ARG A 79 18.97 -14.88 -31.94
N GLY A 80 19.88 -15.43 -31.14
CA GLY A 80 20.23 -16.83 -30.83
C GLY A 80 21.57 -16.93 -30.06
N GLY A 81 21.86 -18.13 -29.53
CA GLY A 81 23.15 -18.55 -28.93
C GLY A 81 23.31 -18.15 -27.46
N GLY A 82 23.23 -19.05 -26.46
CA GLY A 82 24.13 -20.19 -26.20
C GLY A 82 25.16 -19.73 -25.14
N GLY A 83 25.46 -20.38 -24.01
CA GLY A 83 25.12 -21.66 -23.39
C GLY A 83 25.82 -21.71 -22.01
N GLY A 84 25.62 -22.80 -21.26
CA GLY A 84 26.33 -23.09 -20.00
C GLY A 84 25.57 -22.59 -18.76
N GLY A 85 25.10 -23.43 -17.83
CA GLY A 85 25.74 -24.62 -17.28
C GLY A 85 26.08 -24.28 -15.82
N GLY A 86 25.14 -24.52 -14.92
CA GLY A 86 25.27 -24.19 -13.50
C GLY A 86 24.08 -24.74 -12.71
N GLU A 87 24.12 -26.05 -12.43
CA GLU A 87 23.22 -26.71 -11.50
C GLU A 87 23.52 -26.22 -10.08
N CYS A 88 22.50 -25.75 -9.36
CA CYS A 88 22.46 -25.87 -7.92
C CYS A 88 21.08 -26.41 -7.52
N SER A 89 21.11 -27.64 -7.02
CA SER A 89 19.98 -28.37 -6.50
C SER A 89 19.41 -27.70 -5.25
N GLY A 90 18.08 -27.58 -5.25
CA GLY A 90 17.16 -27.82 -4.13
C GLY A 90 17.38 -27.07 -2.82
N ASP A 91 16.41 -26.24 -2.44
CA ASP A 91 15.64 -26.56 -1.23
C ASP A 91 14.26 -25.87 -1.22
N GLY A 92 13.24 -26.62 -0.83
CA GLY A 92 12.09 -26.12 -0.07
C GLY A 92 11.11 -25.16 -0.73
N GLY A 93 10.54 -25.51 -1.89
CA GLY A 93 9.21 -25.02 -2.25
C GLY A 93 8.17 -25.61 -1.28
N VAL A 94 8.02 -25.00 -0.10
CA VAL A 94 6.89 -25.32 0.76
C VAL A 94 5.68 -24.57 0.20
N ASP A 95 4.78 -25.35 -0.38
CA ASP A 95 3.39 -24.98 -0.62
C ASP A 95 2.86 -24.24 0.62
N GLU A 96 2.68 -22.93 0.50
CA GLU A 96 2.02 -22.09 1.51
C GLU A 96 0.50 -22.27 1.42
N ALA A 97 0.09 -23.52 1.40
CA ALA A 97 -1.28 -23.98 1.40
C ALA A 97 -1.38 -25.08 2.47
N LEU A 98 -2.14 -24.79 3.53
CA LEU A 98 -2.61 -25.72 4.58
C LEU A 98 -1.77 -25.91 5.86
N LEU A 99 -0.74 -25.10 6.11
CA LEU A 99 -0.24 -25.00 7.49
C LEU A 99 -1.29 -24.26 8.33
N VAL A 100 -2.05 -25.01 9.14
CA VAL A 100 -2.70 -24.45 10.32
C VAL A 100 -1.60 -23.70 11.06
N PRO A 101 -1.70 -22.37 11.24
CA PRO A 101 -0.67 -21.61 11.89
C PRO A 101 -0.36 -22.24 13.27
N THR A 102 0.87 -22.71 13.48
CA THR A 102 1.31 -23.19 14.81
C THR A 102 1.17 -22.09 15.89
N GLN A 103 1.11 -20.84 15.43
CA GLN A 103 0.66 -19.64 16.15
C GLN A 103 -0.70 -19.20 15.58
N GLY A 104 -1.78 -19.22 16.37
CA GLY A 104 -3.13 -18.84 15.91
C GLY A 104 -3.20 -17.55 15.09
N TRP A 105 -4.23 -17.41 14.25
CA TRP A 105 -4.33 -16.36 13.21
C TRP A 105 -4.13 -14.94 13.73
N LYS A 106 -4.56 -14.65 14.96
CA LYS A 106 -4.32 -13.38 15.63
C LYS A 106 -2.83 -13.04 15.76
N ALA A 107 -2.00 -14.01 16.14
CA ALA A 107 -0.56 -13.81 16.29
C ALA A 107 0.10 -13.55 14.93
N LEU A 108 -0.29 -14.29 13.88
CA LEU A 108 0.18 -14.04 12.52
C LEU A 108 -0.19 -12.63 12.04
N TYR A 109 -1.44 -12.22 12.25
CA TYR A 109 -1.91 -10.88 11.90
C TYR A 109 -1.05 -9.80 12.55
N VAL A 110 -0.87 -9.89 13.87
CA VAL A 110 -0.09 -8.91 14.64
C VAL A 110 1.37 -8.89 14.19
N ASN A 111 1.97 -10.06 13.94
CA ASN A 111 3.35 -10.15 13.49
C ASN A 111 3.55 -9.53 12.11
N LYS A 112 2.65 -9.82 11.16
CA LYS A 112 2.69 -9.23 9.82
C LYS A 112 2.47 -7.72 9.86
N HIS A 113 1.48 -7.25 10.61
CA HIS A 113 1.24 -5.82 10.82
C HIS A 113 2.48 -5.11 11.37
N ARG A 114 3.15 -5.69 12.38
CA ARG A 114 4.38 -5.15 12.94
C ARG A 114 5.51 -5.08 11.90
N LYS A 115 5.71 -6.14 11.12
CA LYS A 115 6.72 -6.16 10.04
C LYS A 115 6.46 -5.05 9.02
N VAL A 116 5.21 -4.89 8.57
CA VAL A 116 4.81 -3.81 7.65
C VAL A 116 5.06 -2.44 8.28
N ALA A 117 4.69 -2.25 9.55
CA ALA A 117 4.91 -1.00 10.27
C ALA A 117 6.40 -0.63 10.34
N THR A 118 7.25 -1.55 10.80
CA THR A 118 8.71 -1.34 10.88
C THR A 118 9.31 -1.02 9.51
N ALA A 119 8.85 -1.70 8.47
CA ALA A 119 9.36 -1.48 7.14
C ALA A 119 8.95 -0.12 6.58
N ILE A 120 7.70 0.31 6.80
CA ILE A 120 7.25 1.66 6.41
C ILE A 120 7.98 2.73 7.22
N SER A 121 8.25 2.50 8.51
CA SER A 121 9.11 3.40 9.29
C SER A 121 10.49 3.57 8.65
N GLY A 122 11.10 2.49 8.13
CA GLY A 122 12.33 2.58 7.35
C GLY A 122 12.21 3.43 6.08
N VAL A 123 11.07 3.39 5.38
CA VAL A 123 10.80 4.28 4.22
C VAL A 123 10.66 5.73 4.66
N VAL A 124 9.97 5.98 5.78
CA VAL A 124 9.80 7.33 6.33
C VAL A 124 11.16 7.92 6.71
N GLU A 125 12.02 7.15 7.35
CA GLU A 125 13.39 7.56 7.69
C GLU A 125 14.23 7.78 6.44
N PHE A 126 14.19 6.86 5.46
CA PHE A 126 14.88 7.01 4.19
C PHE A 126 14.46 8.30 3.48
N VAL A 127 13.16 8.51 3.26
CA VAL A 127 12.67 9.72 2.60
C VAL A 127 13.04 10.97 3.40
N GLY A 128 12.99 10.92 4.74
CA GLY A 128 13.43 12.02 5.60
C GLY A 128 14.92 12.37 5.45
N GLN A 129 15.79 11.38 5.30
CA GLN A 129 17.23 11.60 5.07
C GLN A 129 17.50 12.25 3.70
N TRP A 130 16.70 11.90 2.69
CA TRP A 130 16.88 12.39 1.31
C TRP A 130 15.99 13.60 0.97
N SER A 131 15.14 14.06 1.90
CA SER A 131 14.28 15.23 1.71
C SER A 131 14.93 16.54 2.19
N GLN A 132 16.18 16.79 1.80
CA GLN A 132 16.85 18.04 2.14
C GLN A 132 16.03 19.23 1.59
N ASN A 133 15.73 20.20 2.45
CA ASN A 133 14.90 21.38 2.11
C ASN A 133 13.51 21.04 1.52
N GLU A 134 12.83 20.01 2.04
CA GLU A 134 11.50 19.59 1.58
C GLU A 134 11.45 19.16 0.11
N SER A 135 12.61 18.77 -0.44
CA SER A 135 12.75 18.35 -1.82
C SER A 135 13.27 16.93 -1.95
N LEU A 136 12.67 16.14 -2.85
CA LEU A 136 13.04 14.77 -3.13
C LEU A 136 13.30 14.57 -4.62
N GLU A 137 14.45 13.98 -4.96
CA GLU A 137 14.75 13.57 -6.33
C GLU A 137 13.93 12.34 -6.73
N ILE A 138 13.54 12.28 -8.00
CA ILE A 138 12.68 11.19 -8.49
C ILE A 138 13.30 9.81 -8.34
N GLY A 139 14.63 9.70 -8.41
CA GLY A 139 15.32 8.43 -8.19
C GLY A 139 15.09 7.87 -6.78
N ASN A 140 15.13 8.74 -5.77
CA ASN A 140 14.86 8.36 -4.38
C ASN A 140 13.37 8.08 -4.15
N HIS A 141 12.48 8.83 -4.82
CA HIS A 141 11.03 8.56 -4.83
C HIS A 141 10.71 7.17 -5.39
N LEU A 142 11.24 6.82 -6.56
CA LEU A 142 11.04 5.51 -7.18
C LEU A 142 11.68 4.38 -6.36
N LYS A 143 12.84 4.62 -5.74
CA LYS A 143 13.48 3.64 -4.83
C LYS A 143 12.62 3.32 -3.62
N ALA A 144 11.96 4.33 -3.03
CA ALA A 144 11.00 4.12 -1.94
C ALA A 144 9.82 3.26 -2.40
N ILE A 145 9.30 3.47 -3.61
CA ILE A 145 8.22 2.68 -4.19
C ILE A 145 8.64 1.23 -4.42
N CYS A 146 9.84 0.98 -4.96
CA CYS A 146 10.39 -0.37 -5.11
C CYS A 146 10.50 -1.10 -3.77
N TYR A 147 10.87 -0.37 -2.70
CA TYR A 147 10.93 -0.94 -1.35
C TYR A 147 9.53 -1.31 -0.83
N LEU A 148 8.51 -0.48 -1.06
CA LEU A 148 7.12 -0.81 -0.72
C LEU A 148 6.62 -2.05 -1.47
N ASN A 149 6.95 -2.17 -2.76
CA ASN A 149 6.58 -3.33 -3.58
C ASN A 149 7.24 -4.63 -3.10
N SER A 150 8.51 -4.56 -2.70
CA SER A 150 9.26 -5.71 -2.16
C SER A 150 8.61 -6.31 -0.90
N LEU A 151 7.87 -5.48 -0.16
CA LEU A 151 7.18 -5.84 1.08
C LEU A 151 5.73 -6.30 0.84
N LYS A 152 5.26 -6.29 -0.41
CA LYS A 152 3.87 -6.62 -0.80
C LYS A 152 2.83 -5.88 0.06
N ILE A 153 3.06 -4.58 0.24
CA ILE A 153 2.19 -3.71 1.06
C ILE A 153 0.85 -3.55 0.35
N GLY A 154 -0.24 -3.81 1.06
CA GLY A 154 -1.60 -3.68 0.51
C GLY A 154 -2.13 -2.25 0.59
N PHE A 155 -3.21 -1.97 -0.14
CA PHE A 155 -3.82 -0.64 -0.15
C PHE A 155 -4.26 -0.16 1.24
N LYS A 156 -4.83 -1.05 2.07
CA LYS A 156 -5.22 -0.71 3.45
C LYS A 156 -4.02 -0.29 4.31
N ASP A 157 -2.84 -0.85 4.07
CA ASP A 157 -1.62 -0.44 4.76
C ASP A 157 -1.17 0.95 4.31
N VAL A 158 -1.25 1.23 3.01
CA VAL A 158 -0.98 2.56 2.45
C VAL A 158 -1.91 3.61 3.06
N GLN A 159 -3.21 3.32 3.14
CA GLN A 159 -4.19 4.20 3.78
C GLN A 159 -3.92 4.44 5.27
N PHE A 160 -3.42 3.42 5.97
CA PHE A 160 -3.17 3.51 7.39
C PHE A 160 -1.86 4.26 7.71
N PHE A 161 -0.78 3.90 7.02
CA PHE A 161 0.56 4.37 7.34
C PHE A 161 1.01 5.57 6.48
N LEU A 162 0.71 5.59 5.18
CA LEU A 162 1.20 6.63 4.27
C LEU A 162 0.21 7.79 4.14
N PHE A 163 -1.10 7.53 4.18
CA PHE A 163 -2.13 8.58 4.17
C PHE A 163 -2.43 9.14 5.57
N THR A 164 -1.39 9.59 6.25
CA THR A 164 -1.51 10.28 7.54
C THR A 164 -1.12 11.74 7.40
N ARG A 165 -1.85 12.66 8.06
CA ARG A 165 -1.49 14.08 8.10
C ARG A 165 -0.17 14.39 8.78
N LYS A 166 0.28 13.48 9.66
CA LYS A 166 1.57 13.59 10.36
C LYS A 166 2.76 13.47 9.40
N HIS A 167 2.58 12.78 8.28
CA HIS A 167 3.62 12.60 7.27
C HIS A 167 3.69 13.81 6.32
N THR A 168 4.84 13.95 5.66
CA THR A 168 5.09 14.96 4.62
C THR A 168 4.25 14.69 3.37
N VAL A 169 4.02 15.73 2.56
CA VAL A 169 3.29 15.57 1.29
C VAL A 169 4.02 14.60 0.34
N LEU A 170 5.36 14.55 0.42
CA LEU A 170 6.19 13.62 -0.35
C LEU A 170 5.88 12.16 -0.02
N LEU A 171 5.71 11.82 1.26
CA LEU A 171 5.31 10.49 1.68
C LEU A 171 3.87 10.16 1.26
N ASN A 172 2.96 11.13 1.35
CA ASN A 172 1.61 10.97 0.84
C ASN A 172 1.61 10.72 -0.68
N LEU A 173 2.47 11.42 -1.44
CA LEU A 173 2.65 11.23 -2.87
C LEU A 173 3.23 9.86 -3.22
N ILE A 174 4.20 9.35 -2.45
CA ILE A 174 4.72 7.98 -2.61
C ILE A 174 3.59 6.97 -2.46
N GLY A 175 2.76 7.11 -1.42
CA GLY A 175 1.60 6.26 -1.20
C GLY A 175 0.57 6.33 -2.33
N LEU A 176 0.31 7.53 -2.84
CA LEU A 176 -0.60 7.75 -3.97
C LEU A 176 -0.06 7.09 -5.24
N HIS A 177 1.21 7.35 -5.58
CA HIS A 177 1.86 6.80 -6.76
C HIS A 177 1.87 5.26 -6.71
N TYR A 178 2.23 4.68 -5.56
CA TYR A 178 2.19 3.24 -5.36
C TYR A 178 0.75 2.67 -5.47
N SER A 179 -0.26 3.37 -4.95
CA SER A 179 -1.66 2.90 -4.99
C SER A 179 -2.23 2.85 -6.40
N ILE A 180 -1.97 3.88 -7.21
CA ILE A 180 -2.53 3.98 -8.57
C ILE A 180 -1.75 3.11 -9.55
N ILE A 181 -0.42 3.17 -9.52
CA ILE A 181 0.41 2.54 -10.56
C ILE A 181 0.78 1.10 -10.22
N TRP A 182 1.10 0.80 -8.95
CA TRP A 182 1.61 -0.53 -8.57
C TRP A 182 0.54 -1.46 -8.02
N LEU A 183 -0.41 -0.91 -7.26
CA LEU A 183 -1.55 -1.68 -6.77
C LEU A 183 -2.75 -1.66 -7.72
N GLU A 184 -2.69 -0.87 -8.80
CA GLU A 184 -3.73 -0.74 -9.81
C GLU A 184 -5.12 -0.47 -9.20
N ILE A 185 -5.16 0.29 -8.09
CA ILE A 185 -6.41 0.65 -7.44
C ILE A 185 -7.07 1.76 -8.24
N LEU A 186 -8.39 1.61 -8.45
CA LEU A 186 -9.21 2.62 -9.10
C LEU A 186 -9.01 4.01 -8.46
N PRO A 187 -8.75 5.06 -9.27
CA PRO A 187 -8.50 6.40 -8.76
C PRO A 187 -9.61 6.93 -7.85
N GLU A 188 -10.86 6.55 -8.08
CA GLU A 188 -12.01 6.93 -7.25
C GLU A 188 -11.83 6.46 -5.80
N LYS A 189 -11.39 5.22 -5.62
CA LYS A 189 -11.13 4.64 -4.28
C LYS A 189 -9.93 5.29 -3.61
N VAL A 190 -8.92 5.67 -4.38
CA VAL A 190 -7.76 6.42 -3.87
C VAL A 190 -8.20 7.81 -3.43
N MET A 191 -9.01 8.50 -4.24
CA MET A 191 -9.55 9.83 -3.92
C MET A 191 -10.39 9.81 -2.63
N GLU A 192 -11.30 8.85 -2.47
CA GLU A 192 -12.06 8.66 -1.23
C GLU A 192 -11.12 8.53 -0.02
N ALA A 193 -10.02 7.77 -0.17
CA ALA A 193 -9.03 7.61 0.90
C ALA A 193 -8.33 8.93 1.26
N LEU A 194 -7.98 9.74 0.25
CA LEU A 194 -7.37 11.06 0.45
C LEU A 194 -8.33 12.03 1.12
N LEU A 195 -9.61 12.04 0.72
CA LEU A 195 -10.67 12.87 1.30
C LEU A 195 -10.93 12.49 2.76
N ASN A 196 -11.08 11.19 3.05
CA ASN A 196 -11.26 10.67 4.41
C ASN A 196 -10.12 11.07 5.35
N ARG A 197 -8.91 11.27 4.81
CA ARG A 197 -7.73 11.70 5.55
C ARG A 197 -7.49 13.22 5.49
N GLN A 198 -8.31 13.96 4.74
CA GLN A 198 -8.18 15.39 4.39
C GLN A 198 -6.75 15.75 3.97
N ILE A 199 -6.22 15.00 3.00
CA ILE A 199 -4.92 15.24 2.39
C ILE A 199 -5.00 15.54 0.88
N SER A 200 -6.21 15.55 0.30
CA SER A 200 -6.45 15.85 -1.12
C SER A 200 -5.86 17.19 -1.55
N GLU A 201 -6.05 18.22 -0.73
CA GLU A 201 -5.65 19.60 -1.02
C GLU A 201 -4.14 19.84 -0.85
N ARG A 202 -3.39 18.85 -0.36
CA ARG A 202 -1.94 19.01 -0.20
C ARG A 202 -1.30 19.07 -1.57
N GLN A 203 -0.41 20.03 -1.76
CA GLN A 203 0.20 20.30 -3.05
C GLN A 203 1.68 19.89 -3.07
N VAL A 204 2.10 19.43 -4.24
CA VAL A 204 3.50 19.19 -4.59
C VAL A 204 3.82 20.01 -5.83
N CYS A 205 5.05 20.50 -5.89
CA CYS A 205 5.58 21.10 -7.10
C CYS A 205 6.54 20.11 -7.73
N VAL A 206 6.23 19.66 -8.94
CA VAL A 206 7.09 18.76 -9.71
C VAL A 206 7.78 19.62 -10.75
N SER A 207 9.10 19.66 -10.69
CA SER A 207 9.94 20.36 -11.65
C SER A 207 10.77 19.36 -12.43
N TRP A 208 10.84 19.52 -13.75
CA TRP A 208 11.62 18.65 -14.61
C TRP A 208 12.29 19.39 -15.76
N PHE A 209 13.45 18.89 -16.15
CA PHE A 209 14.26 19.44 -17.25
C PHE A 209 14.08 18.60 -18.50
N LYS A 210 13.48 19.17 -19.54
CA LYS A 210 13.34 18.53 -20.84
C LYS A 210 14.48 18.94 -21.76
N LEU A 211 15.17 17.97 -22.34
CA LEU A 211 16.21 18.25 -23.33
C LEU A 211 15.58 18.77 -24.62
N GLY A 212 16.22 19.78 -25.18
CA GLY A 212 15.87 20.28 -26.50
C GLY A 212 16.06 19.20 -27.55
N ARG A 213 15.01 18.96 -28.35
CA ARG A 213 15.06 18.00 -29.46
C ARG A 213 15.90 18.58 -30.61
N TRP A 214 16.49 17.70 -31.42
CA TRP A 214 17.09 18.11 -32.68
C TRP A 214 15.98 18.37 -33.71
N PHE A 215 15.98 19.56 -34.30
CA PHE A 215 15.04 19.96 -35.33
C PHE A 215 15.81 20.64 -36.47
N TYR A 216 15.74 20.05 -37.68
CA TYR A 216 16.47 20.51 -38.87
C TYR A 216 17.98 20.79 -38.62
N GLY A 217 18.66 19.90 -37.88
CA GLY A 217 20.10 20.02 -37.61
C GLY A 217 20.46 21.03 -36.52
N PHE A 218 19.49 21.69 -35.89
CA PHE A 218 19.71 22.55 -34.72
C PHE A 218 19.17 21.86 -33.46
N ARG A 219 19.89 21.99 -32.35
CA ARG A 219 19.41 21.56 -31.03
C ARG A 219 18.53 22.67 -30.46
N LEU A 220 17.25 22.38 -30.22
CA LEU A 220 16.34 23.27 -29.50
C LEU A 220 16.88 23.55 -28.08
N HIS A 221 16.42 24.62 -27.44
CA HIS A 221 16.83 24.90 -26.06
C HIS A 221 16.22 23.89 -25.09
N ASP A 222 16.97 23.63 -24.02
CA ASP A 222 16.48 22.82 -22.91
C ASP A 222 15.39 23.63 -22.16
N GLU A 223 14.28 22.97 -21.84
CA GLU A 223 13.12 23.58 -21.19
C GLU A 223 13.06 23.12 -19.73
N GLN A 224 13.09 24.05 -18.79
CA GLN A 224 12.68 23.77 -17.41
C GLN A 224 11.18 23.95 -17.29
N ARG A 225 10.47 22.89 -16.92
CA ARG A 225 9.04 22.92 -16.60
C ARG A 225 8.84 22.73 -15.11
N SER A 226 7.87 23.43 -14.55
CA SER A 226 7.48 23.30 -13.15
C SER A 226 5.98 23.36 -13.06
N LYS A 227 5.37 22.37 -12.40
CA LYS A 227 3.93 22.30 -12.24
C LYS A 227 3.58 22.04 -10.79
N ARG A 228 2.70 22.88 -10.24
CA ARG A 228 2.13 22.73 -8.90
C ARG A 228 0.81 21.99 -9.04
N VAL A 229 0.67 20.89 -8.31
CA VAL A 229 -0.48 19.98 -8.39
C VAL A 229 -0.89 19.53 -7.00
N SER A 230 -2.18 19.43 -6.75
CA SER A 230 -2.70 18.79 -5.53
C SER A 230 -2.68 17.26 -5.66
N LEU A 231 -2.67 16.56 -4.52
CA LEU A 231 -2.82 15.09 -4.52
C LEU A 231 -4.18 14.67 -5.11
N GLY A 232 -5.22 15.49 -4.91
CA GLY A 232 -6.54 15.27 -5.53
C GLY A 232 -6.50 15.35 -7.05
N GLU A 233 -5.93 16.42 -7.60
CA GLU A 233 -5.77 16.59 -9.06
C GLU A 233 -4.88 15.53 -9.69
N LEU A 234 -3.85 15.04 -8.99
CA LEU A 234 -3.05 13.92 -9.47
C LEU A 234 -3.82 12.59 -9.54
N THR A 235 -4.89 12.47 -8.77
CA THR A 235 -5.72 11.25 -8.74
C THR A 235 -6.82 11.30 -9.80
N MET A 236 -7.56 12.41 -9.89
CA MET A 236 -8.77 12.52 -10.73
C MET A 236 -8.66 13.54 -11.87
N GLY A 237 -7.58 14.30 -11.93
CA GLY A 237 -7.43 15.41 -12.86
C GLY A 237 -6.79 15.01 -14.20
N PRO A 238 -6.80 15.92 -15.19
CA PRO A 238 -6.16 15.74 -16.50
C PRO A 238 -4.62 15.82 -16.44
N GLU A 239 -4.04 15.76 -15.25
CA GLU A 239 -2.61 15.89 -14.91
C GLU A 239 -1.78 14.65 -15.28
N GLU A 240 -2.17 13.94 -16.36
CA GLU A 240 -1.54 12.68 -16.80
C GLU A 240 -0.05 12.89 -17.14
N GLU A 241 0.32 14.09 -17.59
CA GLU A 241 1.72 14.45 -17.83
C GLU A 241 2.58 14.34 -16.57
N VAL A 242 2.10 14.83 -15.42
CA VAL A 242 2.87 14.81 -14.16
C VAL A 242 3.00 13.40 -13.64
N LEU A 243 1.90 12.63 -13.64
CA LEU A 243 1.94 11.23 -13.22
C LEU A 243 2.85 10.39 -14.16
N GLY A 244 2.80 10.67 -15.46
CA GLY A 244 3.69 10.07 -16.46
C GLY A 244 5.17 10.38 -16.21
N VAL A 245 5.50 11.63 -15.86
CA VAL A 245 6.88 12.03 -15.49
C VAL A 245 7.31 11.35 -14.19
N LEU A 246 6.43 11.26 -13.19
CA LEU A 246 6.72 10.58 -11.92
C LEU A 246 6.95 9.08 -12.08
N ASN A 247 6.18 8.42 -12.96
CA ASN A 247 6.30 6.99 -13.21
C ASN A 247 7.54 6.66 -14.06
N ARG A 248 7.79 7.43 -15.13
CA ARG A 248 8.92 7.20 -16.04
C ARG A 248 10.26 7.59 -15.43
N GLY A 249 10.28 8.59 -14.56
CA GLY A 249 11.51 9.16 -14.02
C GLY A 249 12.32 9.95 -15.06
N ALA A 250 13.64 9.98 -14.88
CA ALA A 250 14.55 10.60 -15.82
C ALA A 250 14.80 9.67 -17.02
N VAL A 251 14.22 9.98 -18.17
CA VAL A 251 14.38 9.26 -19.45
C VAL A 251 15.15 10.15 -20.42
N HIS A 252 15.64 9.65 -21.57
CA HIS A 252 16.45 10.40 -22.55
C HIS A 252 15.95 11.82 -22.93
N GLU A 253 14.65 12.12 -22.76
CA GLU A 253 14.11 13.47 -22.97
C GLU A 253 14.02 14.32 -21.70
N VAL A 254 14.08 13.72 -20.50
CA VAL A 254 13.95 14.37 -19.19
C VAL A 254 15.15 14.04 -18.30
N LEU A 255 16.03 15.01 -18.06
CA LEU A 255 17.30 14.76 -17.34
C LEU A 255 17.16 14.66 -15.82
N ARG A 256 16.30 15.51 -15.24
CA ARG A 256 16.16 15.63 -13.79
C ARG A 256 14.72 15.93 -13.46
N VAL A 257 14.18 15.23 -12.48
CA VAL A 257 12.86 15.47 -11.91
C VAL A 257 13.03 15.65 -10.41
N GLN A 258 12.55 16.78 -9.91
CA GLN A 258 12.64 17.18 -8.51
C GLN A 258 11.24 17.50 -8.01
N ILE A 259 10.88 16.87 -6.91
CA ILE A 259 9.59 17.04 -6.23
C ILE A 259 9.85 17.93 -5.02
N THR A 260 9.07 18.99 -4.84
CA THR A 260 9.14 19.86 -3.67
C THR A 260 7.77 19.94 -3.01
N SER A 261 7.76 20.05 -1.68
CA SER A 261 6.53 20.41 -0.97
C SER A 261 6.13 21.82 -1.37
N ALA A 262 4.91 21.99 -1.85
CA ALA A 262 4.39 23.32 -2.13
C ALA A 262 3.94 23.94 -0.79
N LYS A 263 4.62 25.01 -0.37
CA LYS A 263 4.15 25.88 0.71
C LYS A 263 2.94 26.70 0.25
#